data_AF-A0A1F7SGZ2-F1
#
_entry.id   AF-A0A1F7SGZ2-F1
#
_cell.length_a   1.000
_cell.length_b   1.000
_cell.length_c   1.000
_cell.angle_alpha   90.00
_cell.angle_beta   90.00
_cell.angle_gamma   90.00
#
_symmetry.space_group_name_H-M   'P 1'
#
loop_
_entity.id
_entity.type
_entity.pdbx_description
1 polymer ?
#
loop_
_entity_poly.entity_id
_entity_poly.type
_entity_poly.pdbx_seq_one_letter_code
_entity_poly.pdbx_strand_id
1 'polypeptide(L)'
;MKTVNNIFVLFLVISLFSCVSAQVKEKRIQESYFHYNTGISYLKQNKFPEAKAEFGIAIDKNPENPELHNAAGLANTKLSDYDEAVRCFKRALRLDPGFSEARYGFALTLALQKKFDDAVKEWKRVLEDTAYHYPERVHFNMANAYFELGDFESARENYNAVLRIYPDNLMSRFYLGKIYEKNGKYELACEEYRKSTRIDKAFVPAHFSLGENYFKMKKEREAIEEFEMVLMLDPDSSLGKEAKRYLERLK
;
A
#
# COMPACT_ATOMS: atom_id res chain seq x y z
N MET A 1 -68.22 13.86 -11.43
CA MET A 1 -67.35 13.43 -12.56
C MET A 1 -66.11 14.30 -12.78
N LYS A 2 -66.09 15.60 -12.48
CA LYS A 2 -64.87 16.44 -12.70
C LYS A 2 -63.69 16.11 -11.77
N THR A 3 -63.95 15.65 -10.54
CA THR A 3 -62.90 15.37 -9.52
C THR A 3 -62.08 14.11 -9.81
N VAL A 4 -62.71 13.07 -10.38
CA VAL A 4 -62.02 11.80 -10.73
C VAL A 4 -61.07 12.00 -11.91
N ASN A 5 -61.43 12.87 -12.86
CA ASN A 5 -60.60 13.18 -14.03
C ASN A 5 -59.32 13.94 -13.64
N ASN A 6 -59.40 14.84 -12.65
CA ASN A 6 -58.22 15.58 -12.15
C ASN A 6 -57.23 14.69 -11.38
N ILE A 7 -57.71 13.69 -10.64
CA ILE A 7 -56.84 12.74 -9.93
C ILE A 7 -56.10 11.84 -10.93
N PHE A 8 -56.78 11.38 -11.98
CA PHE A 8 -56.19 10.51 -13.00
C PHE A 8 -55.11 11.23 -13.83
N VAL A 9 -55.38 12.47 -14.24
CA VAL A 9 -54.39 13.32 -14.92
C VAL A 9 -53.19 13.62 -14.03
N LEU A 10 -53.41 13.90 -12.74
CA LEU A 10 -52.33 14.13 -11.78
C LEU A 10 -51.43 12.88 -11.59
N PHE A 11 -52.03 11.68 -11.49
CA PHE A 11 -51.29 10.42 -11.42
C PHE A 11 -50.46 10.13 -12.68
N LEU A 12 -50.99 10.44 -13.85
CA LEU A 12 -50.32 10.23 -15.15
C LEU A 12 -49.16 11.21 -15.37
N VAL A 13 -49.30 12.45 -14.87
CA VAL A 13 -48.20 13.43 -14.88
C VAL A 13 -47.10 13.02 -13.91
N ILE A 14 -47.45 12.58 -12.68
CA ILE A 14 -46.46 12.11 -11.70
C ILE A 14 -45.70 10.88 -12.22
N SER A 15 -46.38 9.93 -12.86
CA SER A 15 -45.72 8.74 -13.42
C SER A 15 -44.78 9.08 -14.58
N LEU A 16 -45.18 10.00 -15.48
CA LEU A 16 -44.32 10.48 -16.57
C LEU A 16 -43.10 11.24 -16.06
N PHE A 17 -43.26 12.13 -15.06
CA PHE A 17 -42.14 12.83 -14.42
C PHE A 17 -41.18 11.86 -13.73
N SER A 18 -41.71 10.84 -13.04
CA SER A 18 -40.88 9.81 -12.39
C SER A 18 -40.08 9.01 -13.42
N CYS A 19 -40.67 8.66 -14.57
CA CYS A 19 -40.00 7.92 -15.65
C CYS A 19 -38.88 8.75 -16.32
N VAL A 20 -39.15 10.02 -16.63
CA VAL A 20 -38.15 10.92 -17.23
C VAL A 20 -36.98 11.16 -16.26
N SER A 21 -37.28 11.35 -14.97
CA SER A 21 -36.24 11.52 -13.94
C SER A 21 -35.36 10.27 -13.78
N ALA A 22 -35.95 9.08 -13.87
CA ALA A 22 -35.23 7.81 -13.84
C ALA A 22 -34.32 7.65 -15.06
N GLN A 23 -34.81 7.99 -16.26
CA GLN A 23 -34.02 7.89 -17.50
C GLN A 23 -32.85 8.88 -17.54
N VAL A 24 -33.03 10.10 -17.04
CA VAL A 24 -31.95 11.08 -16.88
C VAL A 24 -30.90 10.59 -15.87
N LYS A 25 -31.35 10.00 -14.75
CA LYS A 25 -30.46 9.42 -13.73
C LYS A 25 -29.66 8.25 -14.31
N GLU A 26 -30.29 7.36 -15.06
CA GLU A 26 -29.64 6.23 -15.70
C GLU A 26 -28.58 6.67 -16.71
N LYS A 27 -28.89 7.66 -17.56
CA LYS A 27 -27.92 8.23 -18.51
C LYS A 27 -26.71 8.82 -17.79
N ARG A 28 -26.92 9.55 -16.68
CA ARG A 28 -25.81 10.08 -15.86
C ARG A 28 -24.94 8.96 -15.28
N ILE A 29 -25.53 7.87 -14.82
CA ILE A 29 -24.78 6.71 -14.29
C ILE A 29 -23.97 6.04 -15.41
N GLN A 30 -24.52 5.91 -16.62
CA GLN A 30 -23.79 5.37 -17.76
C GLN A 30 -22.60 6.27 -18.17
N GLU A 31 -22.81 7.59 -18.23
CA GLU A 31 -21.73 8.57 -18.45
C GLU A 31 -20.65 8.45 -17.36
N SER A 32 -21.07 8.36 -16.09
CA SER A 32 -20.15 8.14 -14.97
C SER A 32 -19.29 6.89 -15.14
N TYR A 33 -19.90 5.77 -15.54
CA TYR A 33 -19.20 4.52 -15.76
C TYR A 33 -18.20 4.58 -16.91
N PHE A 34 -18.53 5.30 -17.98
CA PHE A 34 -17.61 5.54 -19.09
C PHE A 34 -16.35 6.29 -18.61
N HIS A 35 -16.53 7.42 -17.93
CA HIS A 35 -15.42 8.20 -17.39
C HIS A 35 -14.61 7.42 -16.34
N TYR A 36 -15.28 6.64 -15.48
CA TYR A 36 -14.61 5.75 -14.55
C TYR A 36 -13.66 4.76 -15.26
N ASN A 37 -14.14 4.06 -16.29
CA ASN A 37 -13.31 3.09 -17.01
C ASN A 37 -12.15 3.76 -17.76
N THR A 38 -12.38 4.95 -18.32
CA THR A 38 -11.31 5.75 -18.94
C THR A 38 -10.27 6.15 -17.90
N GLY A 39 -10.68 6.60 -16.72
CA GLY A 39 -9.79 6.90 -15.61
C GLY A 39 -8.98 5.68 -15.14
N ILE A 40 -9.61 4.50 -15.02
CA ILE A 40 -8.91 3.25 -14.70
C ILE A 40 -7.88 2.90 -15.79
N SER A 41 -8.20 3.10 -17.07
CA SER A 41 -7.25 2.90 -18.17
C SER A 41 -6.04 3.83 -18.06
N TYR A 42 -6.26 5.10 -17.73
CA TYR A 42 -5.17 6.06 -17.49
C TYR A 42 -4.32 5.69 -16.26
N LEU A 43 -4.93 5.24 -15.16
CA LEU A 43 -4.19 4.73 -13.99
C LEU A 43 -3.24 3.59 -14.36
N LYS A 44 -3.71 2.62 -15.15
CA LYS A 44 -2.89 1.48 -15.60
C LYS A 44 -1.72 1.92 -16.49
N GLN A 45 -1.87 3.04 -17.20
CA GLN A 45 -0.82 3.65 -18.02
C GLN A 45 0.09 4.61 -17.23
N ASN A 46 -0.08 4.73 -15.90
CA ASN A 46 0.60 5.72 -15.05
C ASN A 46 0.33 7.20 -15.42
N LYS A 47 -0.76 7.47 -16.15
CA LYS A 47 -1.23 8.82 -16.51
C LYS A 47 -2.13 9.37 -15.41
N PHE A 48 -1.53 9.65 -14.26
CA PHE A 48 -2.28 9.97 -13.03
C PHE A 48 -3.07 11.28 -13.10
N PRO A 49 -2.57 12.39 -13.71
CA PRO A 49 -3.35 13.61 -13.88
C PRO A 49 -4.62 13.41 -14.72
N GLU A 50 -4.50 12.68 -15.83
CA GLU A 50 -5.62 12.36 -16.72
C GLU A 50 -6.63 11.45 -16.02
N ALA A 51 -6.15 10.46 -15.27
CA ALA A 51 -7.01 9.62 -14.44
C ALA A 51 -7.80 10.44 -13.42
N LYS A 52 -7.14 11.37 -12.70
CA LYS A 52 -7.79 12.27 -11.73
C LYS A 52 -8.89 13.11 -12.39
N ALA A 53 -8.63 13.64 -13.59
CA ALA A 53 -9.62 14.42 -14.33
C ALA A 53 -10.86 13.58 -14.69
N GLU A 54 -10.66 12.38 -15.24
CA GLU A 54 -11.75 11.46 -15.60
C GLU A 54 -12.57 11.02 -14.37
N PHE A 55 -11.91 10.73 -13.24
CA PHE A 55 -12.63 10.42 -12.00
C PHE A 55 -13.43 11.60 -11.47
N GLY A 56 -12.94 12.83 -11.62
CA GLY A 56 -13.70 14.04 -11.29
C GLY A 56 -15.02 14.12 -12.07
N ILE A 57 -14.97 13.89 -13.38
CA ILE A 57 -16.17 13.86 -14.22
C ILE A 57 -17.10 12.71 -13.79
N ALA A 58 -16.55 11.53 -13.53
CA ALA A 58 -17.34 10.39 -13.07
C ALA A 58 -18.08 10.70 -11.75
N ILE A 59 -17.40 11.35 -10.80
CA ILE A 59 -17.96 11.77 -9.50
C ILE A 59 -19.07 12.81 -9.68
N ASP A 60 -18.89 13.82 -10.53
CA ASP A 60 -19.92 14.84 -10.80
C ASP A 60 -21.22 14.21 -11.32
N LYS A 61 -21.09 13.12 -12.09
CA LYS A 61 -22.22 12.38 -12.63
C LYS A 61 -22.88 11.45 -11.62
N ASN A 62 -22.10 10.81 -10.73
CA ASN A 62 -22.59 9.85 -9.73
C ASN A 62 -21.86 9.99 -8.37
N PRO A 63 -22.14 11.05 -7.59
CA PRO A 63 -21.33 11.41 -6.42
C PRO A 63 -21.49 10.49 -5.21
N GLU A 64 -22.50 9.61 -5.22
CA GLU A 64 -22.77 8.65 -4.14
C GLU A 64 -22.17 7.26 -4.39
N ASN A 65 -21.38 7.09 -5.46
CA ASN A 65 -20.68 5.83 -5.71
C ASN A 65 -19.32 5.78 -4.97
N PRO A 66 -19.13 4.91 -3.96
CA PRO A 66 -17.88 4.82 -3.20
C PRO A 66 -16.67 4.45 -4.07
N GLU A 67 -16.85 3.67 -5.13
CA GLU A 67 -15.76 3.23 -6.02
C GLU A 67 -15.07 4.39 -6.73
N LEU A 68 -15.83 5.42 -7.10
CA LEU A 68 -15.28 6.60 -7.77
C LEU A 68 -14.39 7.40 -6.84
N HIS A 69 -14.80 7.55 -5.58
CA HIS A 69 -14.01 8.20 -4.55
C HIS A 69 -12.78 7.38 -4.17
N ASN A 70 -12.89 6.05 -4.13
CA ASN A 70 -11.74 5.16 -3.96
C ASN A 70 -10.72 5.34 -5.08
N ALA A 71 -11.15 5.30 -6.35
CA ALA A 71 -10.29 5.47 -7.51
C ALA A 71 -9.63 6.87 -7.56
N ALA A 72 -10.38 7.92 -7.23
CA ALA A 72 -9.83 9.27 -7.06
C ALA A 72 -8.78 9.33 -5.93
N GLY A 73 -9.02 8.63 -4.81
CA GLY A 73 -8.06 8.52 -3.71
C GLY A 73 -6.75 7.85 -4.13
N LEU A 74 -6.84 6.77 -4.93
CA LEU A 74 -5.69 6.08 -5.49
C LEU A 74 -4.90 6.99 -6.46
N ALA A 75 -5.58 7.71 -7.36
CA ALA A 75 -4.94 8.64 -8.29
C ALA A 75 -4.19 9.76 -7.55
N ASN A 76 -4.82 10.38 -6.56
CA ASN A 76 -4.20 11.44 -5.75
C ASN A 76 -3.01 10.92 -4.93
N THR A 77 -3.09 9.69 -4.42
CA THR A 77 -1.95 9.05 -3.73
C THR A 77 -0.75 8.90 -4.67
N LYS A 78 -0.98 8.50 -5.93
CA LYS A 78 0.08 8.40 -6.95
C LYS A 78 0.65 9.75 -7.37
N LEU A 79 -0.16 10.81 -7.29
CA LEU A 79 0.27 12.20 -7.50
C LEU A 79 0.96 12.82 -6.28
N SER A 80 1.07 12.09 -5.17
CA SER A 80 1.54 12.61 -3.88
C SER A 80 0.69 13.74 -3.29
N ASP A 81 -0.54 13.91 -3.79
CA ASP A 81 -1.56 14.81 -3.22
C ASP A 81 -2.28 14.07 -2.09
N TYR A 82 -1.55 13.84 -1.00
CA TYR A 82 -2.00 12.96 0.08
C TYR A 82 -3.22 13.50 0.83
N ASP A 83 -3.36 14.82 0.94
CA ASP A 83 -4.52 15.42 1.61
C ASP A 83 -5.80 15.22 0.80
N GLU A 84 -5.74 15.39 -0.54
CA GLU A 84 -6.89 15.07 -1.39
C GLU A 84 -7.20 13.58 -1.38
N ALA A 85 -6.18 12.73 -1.44
CA ALA A 85 -6.37 11.29 -1.34
C ALA A 85 -7.11 10.89 -0.07
N VAL A 86 -6.71 11.43 1.08
CA VAL A 86 -7.40 11.22 2.37
C VAL A 86 -8.85 11.71 2.32
N ARG A 87 -9.13 12.86 1.71
CA ARG A 87 -10.52 13.36 1.53
C ARG A 87 -11.37 12.39 0.72
N CYS A 88 -10.85 11.92 -0.43
CA CYS A 88 -11.52 10.96 -1.29
C CYS A 88 -11.79 9.64 -0.57
N PHE A 89 -10.78 9.04 0.07
CA PHE A 89 -11.00 7.78 0.80
C PHE A 89 -11.98 7.93 1.97
N LYS A 90 -11.90 9.02 2.73
CA LYS A 90 -12.91 9.30 3.77
C LYS A 90 -14.31 9.45 3.19
N ARG A 91 -14.47 9.97 1.96
CA ARG A 91 -15.77 10.03 1.30
C ARG A 91 -16.25 8.63 0.88
N ALA A 92 -15.38 7.80 0.30
CA ALA A 92 -15.68 6.40 0.00
C ALA A 92 -16.16 5.65 1.25
N LEU A 93 -15.42 5.75 2.36
CA LEU A 93 -15.73 5.07 3.63
C LEU A 93 -16.96 5.62 4.35
N ARG A 94 -17.40 6.86 4.05
CA ARG A 94 -18.69 7.38 4.53
C ARG A 94 -19.87 6.80 3.74
N LEU A 95 -19.67 6.52 2.45
CA LEU A 95 -20.68 5.94 1.57
C LEU A 95 -20.81 4.43 1.82
N ASP A 96 -19.67 3.77 2.00
CA ASP A 96 -19.58 2.35 2.34
C ASP A 96 -18.52 2.12 3.43
N PRO A 97 -18.95 2.00 4.70
CA PRO A 97 -18.06 1.68 5.81
C PRO A 97 -17.39 0.30 5.72
N GLY A 98 -17.95 -0.64 4.93
CA GLY A 98 -17.41 -1.99 4.74
C GLY A 98 -16.36 -2.08 3.64
N PHE A 99 -16.01 -0.96 2.99
CA PHE A 99 -15.14 -0.98 1.83
C PHE A 99 -13.65 -1.14 2.19
N SER A 100 -13.23 -2.39 2.34
CA SER A 100 -11.89 -2.78 2.80
C SER A 100 -10.76 -2.27 1.88
N GLU A 101 -10.94 -2.27 0.56
CA GLU A 101 -9.95 -1.75 -0.38
C GLU A 101 -9.74 -0.24 -0.22
N ALA A 102 -10.81 0.54 -0.06
CA ALA A 102 -10.72 1.97 0.21
C ALA A 102 -10.07 2.24 1.57
N ARG A 103 -10.34 1.42 2.58
CA ARG A 103 -9.71 1.52 3.91
C ARG A 103 -8.22 1.18 3.86
N TYR A 104 -7.84 0.17 3.10
CA TYR A 104 -6.43 -0.17 2.86
C TYR A 104 -5.71 0.99 2.15
N GLY A 105 -6.31 1.57 1.11
CA GLY A 105 -5.79 2.74 0.42
C GLY A 105 -5.62 3.94 1.36
N PHE A 106 -6.62 4.19 2.21
CA PHE A 106 -6.56 5.26 3.22
C PHE A 106 -5.38 5.09 4.19
N ALA A 107 -5.22 3.89 4.74
CA ALA A 107 -4.12 3.58 5.65
C ALA A 107 -2.75 3.73 4.97
N LEU A 108 -2.62 3.30 3.71
CA LEU A 108 -1.41 3.47 2.94
C LEU A 108 -1.06 4.96 2.75
N THR A 109 -2.05 5.80 2.42
CA THR A 109 -1.84 7.25 2.29
C THR A 109 -1.44 7.89 3.62
N LEU A 110 -2.03 7.47 4.74
CA LEU A 110 -1.63 7.94 6.07
C LEU A 110 -0.17 7.59 6.38
N ALA A 111 0.27 6.37 6.04
CA ALA A 111 1.67 5.96 6.21
C ALA A 111 2.63 6.78 5.33
N LEU A 112 2.23 7.14 4.11
CA LEU A 112 3.00 8.06 3.25
C LEU A 112 3.10 9.47 3.84
N GLN A 113 2.10 9.89 4.62
CA GLN A 113 2.15 11.11 5.44
C GLN A 113 2.94 10.93 6.76
N LYS A 114 3.58 9.78 6.97
CA LYS A 114 4.26 9.37 8.22
C LYS A 114 3.35 9.32 9.46
N LYS A 115 2.04 9.22 9.27
CA LYS A 115 1.05 9.02 10.34
C LYS A 115 0.88 7.54 10.62
N PHE A 116 1.94 6.92 11.13
CA PHE A 116 2.03 5.45 11.25
C PHE A 116 1.00 4.87 12.21
N ASP A 117 0.74 5.50 13.36
CA ASP A 117 -0.27 5.03 14.32
C ASP A 117 -1.69 5.00 13.71
N ASP A 118 -2.06 6.06 13.00
CA ASP A 118 -3.36 6.15 12.32
C ASP A 118 -3.47 5.10 11.19
N ALA A 119 -2.39 4.89 10.43
CA ALA A 119 -2.35 3.88 9.38
C ALA A 119 -2.54 2.47 9.95
N VAL A 120 -1.83 2.12 11.03
CA VAL A 120 -1.96 0.84 11.73
C VAL A 120 -3.38 0.61 12.24
N LYS A 121 -4.04 1.64 12.77
CA LYS A 121 -5.43 1.54 13.24
C LYS A 121 -6.40 1.17 12.10
N GLU A 122 -6.25 1.81 10.94
CA GLU A 122 -7.11 1.53 9.80
C GLU A 122 -6.79 0.18 9.14
N TRP A 123 -5.53 -0.25 9.11
CA TRP A 123 -5.15 -1.60 8.66
C TRP A 123 -5.67 -2.71 9.57
N LYS A 124 -5.68 -2.53 10.89
CA LYS A 124 -6.32 -3.48 11.81
C LYS A 124 -7.79 -3.71 11.46
N ARG A 125 -8.51 -2.64 11.10
CA ARG A 125 -9.89 -2.73 10.63
C ARG A 125 -10.05 -3.42 9.27
N VAL A 126 -9.05 -3.33 8.38
CA VAL A 126 -9.06 -4.13 7.14
C VAL A 126 -8.99 -5.62 7.48
N LEU A 127 -8.19 -6.00 8.47
CA LEU A 127 -8.07 -7.40 8.91
C LEU A 127 -9.29 -7.94 9.69
N GLU A 128 -10.23 -7.07 10.08
CA GLU A 128 -11.53 -7.50 10.62
C GLU A 128 -12.43 -8.09 9.52
N ASP A 129 -12.20 -7.73 8.25
CA ASP A 129 -12.86 -8.32 7.10
C ASP A 129 -12.16 -9.61 6.66
N THR A 130 -12.72 -10.75 7.05
CA THR A 130 -12.19 -12.07 6.71
C THR A 130 -12.25 -12.40 5.21
N ALA A 131 -13.00 -11.64 4.42
CA ALA A 131 -13.06 -11.80 2.97
C ALA A 131 -12.03 -10.95 2.22
N TYR A 132 -11.21 -10.14 2.92
CA TYR A 132 -10.18 -9.33 2.29
C TYR A 132 -9.11 -10.22 1.63
N HIS A 133 -8.82 -9.95 0.36
CA HIS A 133 -8.05 -10.84 -0.51
C HIS A 133 -6.53 -10.83 -0.27
N TYR A 134 -5.99 -9.79 0.39
CA TYR A 134 -4.54 -9.57 0.48
C TYR A 134 -4.03 -9.29 1.91
N PRO A 135 -4.35 -10.12 2.92
CA PRO A 135 -3.98 -9.87 4.31
C PRO A 135 -2.45 -9.80 4.52
N GLU A 136 -1.66 -10.48 3.69
CA GLU A 136 -0.20 -10.40 3.70
C GLU A 136 0.30 -8.97 3.45
N ARG A 137 -0.38 -8.19 2.59
CA ARG A 137 0.03 -6.81 2.29
C ARG A 137 -0.24 -5.91 3.47
N VAL A 138 -1.34 -6.17 4.17
CA VAL A 138 -1.72 -5.44 5.39
C VAL A 138 -0.68 -5.71 6.48
N HIS A 139 -0.35 -6.98 6.72
CA HIS A 139 0.70 -7.35 7.68
C HIS A 139 2.05 -6.75 7.30
N PHE A 140 2.46 -6.83 6.04
CA PHE A 140 3.75 -6.26 5.60
C PHE A 140 3.82 -4.75 5.83
N ASN A 141 2.76 -4.02 5.50
CA ASN A 141 2.73 -2.57 5.69
C ASN A 141 2.65 -2.18 7.18
N MET A 142 1.88 -2.91 7.99
CA MET A 142 1.87 -2.74 9.44
C MET A 142 3.26 -3.01 10.03
N ALA A 143 3.95 -4.06 9.57
CA ALA A 143 5.30 -4.38 10.02
C ALA A 143 6.28 -3.23 9.74
N ASN A 144 6.25 -2.67 8.53
CA ASN A 144 7.06 -1.50 8.17
C ASN A 144 6.70 -0.29 9.04
N ALA A 145 5.42 -0.01 9.27
CA ALA A 145 5.00 1.11 10.11
C ALA A 145 5.45 0.95 11.57
N TYR A 146 5.32 -0.24 12.15
CA TYR A 146 5.85 -0.52 13.49
C TYR A 146 7.39 -0.43 13.55
N PHE A 147 8.08 -0.85 12.49
CA PHE A 147 9.53 -0.71 12.40
C PHE A 147 9.96 0.77 12.43
N GLU A 148 9.26 1.64 11.69
CA GLU A 148 9.50 3.09 11.71
C GLU A 148 9.16 3.73 13.07
N LEU A 149 8.15 3.22 13.76
CA LEU A 149 7.81 3.62 15.13
C LEU A 149 8.81 3.11 16.19
N GLY A 150 9.71 2.18 15.82
CA GLY A 150 10.63 1.53 16.75
C GLY A 150 9.98 0.41 17.59
N ASP A 151 8.72 0.07 17.34
CA ASP A 151 8.04 -1.08 17.95
C ASP A 151 8.47 -2.37 17.22
N PHE A 152 9.68 -2.82 17.52
CA PHE A 152 10.28 -3.98 16.85
C PHE A 152 9.58 -5.30 17.19
N GLU A 153 8.85 -5.38 18.30
CA GLU A 153 8.10 -6.57 18.66
C GLU A 153 6.88 -6.73 17.74
N SER A 154 6.04 -5.68 17.65
CA SER A 154 4.90 -5.67 16.74
C SER A 154 5.32 -5.79 15.27
N ALA A 155 6.45 -5.18 14.89
CA ALA A 155 7.01 -5.34 13.54
C ALA A 155 7.37 -6.80 13.24
N ARG A 156 8.06 -7.47 14.16
CA ARG A 156 8.44 -8.87 14.04
C ARG A 156 7.23 -9.79 13.94
N GLU A 157 6.21 -9.60 14.78
CA GLU A 157 4.98 -10.38 14.72
C GLU A 157 4.30 -10.30 13.34
N ASN A 158 4.24 -9.09 12.77
CA ASN A 158 3.63 -8.87 11.47
C ASN A 158 4.49 -9.39 10.31
N TYR A 159 5.82 -9.25 10.32
CA TYR A 159 6.66 -9.92 9.32
C TYR A 159 6.54 -11.45 9.39
N ASN A 160 6.44 -12.03 10.60
CA ASN A 160 6.19 -13.45 10.77
C ASN A 160 4.81 -13.86 10.24
N ALA A 161 3.80 -13.00 10.35
CA ALA A 161 2.50 -13.25 9.73
C ALA A 161 2.59 -13.34 8.20
N VAL A 162 3.38 -12.47 7.56
CA VAL A 162 3.67 -12.58 6.11
C VAL A 162 4.36 -13.90 5.80
N LEU A 163 5.38 -14.27 6.58
CA LEU A 163 6.16 -15.50 6.36
C LEU A 163 5.38 -16.80 6.60
N ARG A 164 4.26 -16.77 7.34
CA ARG A 164 3.35 -17.92 7.43
C ARG A 164 2.62 -18.20 6.11
N ILE A 165 2.40 -17.18 5.29
CA ILE A 165 1.74 -17.29 3.99
C ILE A 165 2.77 -17.47 2.87
N TYR A 166 3.85 -16.68 2.93
CA TYR A 166 4.95 -16.66 1.95
C TYR A 166 6.30 -16.87 2.67
N PRO A 167 6.70 -18.13 2.94
CA PRO A 167 7.91 -18.44 3.71
C PRO A 167 9.22 -17.85 3.14
N ASP A 168 9.23 -17.60 1.83
CA ASP A 168 10.34 -17.07 1.05
C ASP A 168 10.14 -15.58 0.69
N ASN A 169 9.36 -14.83 1.46
CA ASN A 169 9.27 -13.38 1.28
C ASN A 169 10.60 -12.71 1.66
N LEU A 170 11.37 -12.33 0.64
CA LEU A 170 12.71 -11.76 0.77
C LEU A 170 12.78 -10.55 1.70
N MET A 171 11.85 -9.60 1.55
CA MET A 171 11.86 -8.37 2.34
C MET A 171 11.51 -8.62 3.81
N SER A 172 10.57 -9.52 4.10
CA SER A 172 10.22 -9.87 5.49
C SER A 172 11.39 -10.53 6.21
N ARG A 173 12.13 -11.43 5.54
CA ARG A 173 13.39 -12.00 6.06
C ARG A 173 14.42 -10.90 6.33
N PHE A 174 14.62 -9.99 5.38
CA PHE A 174 15.59 -8.92 5.51
C PHE A 174 15.26 -8.01 6.70
N TYR A 175 14.01 -7.56 6.84
CA TYR A 175 13.62 -6.69 7.95
C TYR A 175 13.60 -7.39 9.31
N LEU A 176 13.32 -8.70 9.38
CA LEU A 176 13.57 -9.49 10.59
C LEU A 176 15.04 -9.48 10.99
N GLY A 177 15.95 -9.60 10.01
CA GLY A 177 17.39 -9.42 10.23
C GLY A 177 17.71 -8.04 10.81
N LYS A 178 17.13 -6.96 10.23
CA LYS A 178 17.29 -5.58 10.73
C LYS A 178 16.80 -5.41 12.16
N ILE A 179 15.68 -6.05 12.51
CA ILE A 179 15.14 -6.04 13.87
C ILE A 179 16.10 -6.73 14.85
N TYR A 180 16.60 -7.92 14.51
CA TYR A 180 17.56 -8.63 15.37
C TYR A 180 18.86 -7.85 15.54
N GLU A 181 19.35 -7.21 14.48
CA GLU A 181 20.53 -6.36 14.52
C GLU A 181 20.35 -5.17 15.47
N LYS A 182 19.22 -4.46 15.37
CA LYS A 182 18.91 -3.32 16.27
C LYS A 182 18.80 -3.75 17.73
N ASN A 183 18.41 -4.99 17.98
CA ASN A 183 18.35 -5.60 19.30
C ASN A 183 19.68 -6.24 19.75
N GLY A 184 20.77 -6.07 18.99
CA GLY A 184 22.11 -6.61 19.32
C GLY A 184 22.25 -8.12 19.15
N LYS A 185 21.26 -8.80 18.54
CA LYS A 185 21.25 -10.25 18.33
C LYS A 185 21.86 -10.60 16.96
N TYR A 186 23.15 -10.35 16.82
CA TYR A 186 23.85 -10.38 15.52
C TYR A 186 23.84 -11.76 14.85
N GLU A 187 23.92 -12.85 15.60
CA GLU A 187 23.85 -14.22 15.04
C GLU A 187 22.50 -14.49 14.38
N LEU A 188 21.41 -14.09 15.04
CA LEU A 188 20.05 -14.24 14.52
C LEU A 188 19.81 -13.31 13.32
N ALA A 189 20.38 -12.10 13.35
CA ALA A 189 20.35 -11.19 12.21
C ALA A 189 21.01 -11.83 10.99
N CYS A 190 22.22 -12.39 11.15
CA CYS A 190 22.91 -13.11 10.07
C CYS A 190 22.12 -14.33 9.57
N GLU A 191 21.40 -15.04 10.43
CA GLU A 191 20.56 -16.15 9.99
C GLU A 191 19.45 -15.69 9.03
N GLU A 192 18.73 -14.62 9.37
CA GLU A 192 17.67 -14.08 8.52
C GLU A 192 18.21 -13.43 7.25
N TYR A 193 19.33 -12.70 7.31
CA TYR A 193 19.95 -12.17 6.09
C TYR A 193 20.44 -13.27 5.15
N ARG A 194 21.00 -14.38 5.67
CA ARG A 194 21.35 -15.55 4.84
C ARG A 194 20.11 -16.20 4.21
N LYS A 195 18.94 -16.15 4.86
CA LYS A 195 17.68 -16.58 4.23
C LYS A 195 17.35 -15.67 3.05
N SER A 196 17.50 -14.35 3.19
CA SER A 196 17.32 -13.40 2.08
C SER A 196 18.29 -13.63 0.92
N THR A 197 19.59 -13.84 1.18
CA THR A 197 20.58 -14.07 0.11
C THR A 197 20.43 -15.44 -0.57
N ARG A 198 19.79 -16.42 0.09
CA ARG A 198 19.40 -17.69 -0.56
C ARG A 198 18.23 -17.50 -1.52
N ILE A 199 17.30 -16.61 -1.21
CA ILE A 199 16.15 -16.29 -2.07
C ILE A 199 16.62 -15.49 -3.29
N ASP A 200 17.43 -14.46 -3.06
CA ASP A 200 18.08 -13.67 -4.11
C ASP A 200 19.56 -13.45 -3.79
N LYS A 201 20.42 -14.13 -4.55
CA LYS A 201 21.88 -14.07 -4.39
C LYS A 201 22.47 -12.71 -4.81
N ALA A 202 21.71 -11.88 -5.53
CA ALA A 202 22.13 -10.55 -5.94
C ALA A 202 21.60 -9.45 -5.00
N PHE A 203 20.94 -9.81 -3.89
CA PHE A 203 20.37 -8.82 -2.98
C PHE A 203 21.43 -8.15 -2.10
N VAL A 204 22.07 -7.13 -2.67
CA VAL A 204 23.17 -6.35 -2.07
C VAL A 204 22.91 -5.89 -0.64
N PRO A 205 21.72 -5.38 -0.25
CA PRO A 205 21.48 -4.94 1.13
C PRO A 205 21.67 -6.04 2.18
N ALA A 206 21.34 -7.30 1.86
CA ALA A 206 21.53 -8.41 2.78
C ALA A 206 23.00 -8.82 2.92
N HIS A 207 23.77 -8.83 1.82
CA HIS A 207 25.22 -9.06 1.86
C HIS A 207 25.94 -7.98 2.68
N PHE A 208 25.61 -6.71 2.44
CA PHE A 208 26.16 -5.62 3.22
C PHE A 208 25.84 -5.76 4.72
N SER A 209 24.58 -6.06 5.05
CA SER A 209 24.16 -6.24 6.43
C SER A 209 24.82 -7.46 7.09
N LEU A 210 25.06 -8.56 6.36
CA LEU A 210 25.85 -9.70 6.83
C LEU A 210 27.28 -9.26 7.17
N GLY A 211 27.95 -8.54 6.27
CA GLY A 211 29.29 -8.01 6.50
C GLY A 211 29.38 -7.14 7.75
N GLU A 212 28.43 -6.22 7.95
CA GLU A 212 28.39 -5.36 9.15
C GLU A 212 28.19 -6.16 10.44
N ASN A 213 27.32 -7.18 10.43
CA ASN A 213 27.04 -7.99 11.61
C ASN A 213 28.23 -8.92 11.93
N TYR A 214 28.86 -9.52 10.92
CA TYR A 214 30.09 -10.29 11.13
C TYR A 214 31.24 -9.42 11.63
N PHE A 215 31.38 -8.19 11.13
CA PHE A 215 32.35 -7.22 11.64
C PHE A 215 32.12 -6.91 13.13
N LYS A 216 30.88 -6.63 13.53
CA LYS A 216 30.50 -6.39 14.94
C LYS A 216 30.81 -7.61 15.83
N MET A 217 30.67 -8.81 15.29
CA MET A 217 30.99 -10.07 15.96
C MET A 217 32.48 -10.45 15.91
N LYS A 218 33.34 -9.63 15.30
CA LYS A 218 34.78 -9.90 15.07
C LYS A 218 35.04 -11.18 14.24
N LYS A 219 34.10 -11.53 13.37
CA LYS A 219 34.24 -12.61 12.39
C LYS A 219 34.81 -12.03 11.09
N GLU A 220 36.10 -11.71 11.12
CA GLU A 220 36.75 -10.90 10.09
C GLU A 220 36.70 -11.56 8.71
N ARG A 221 36.95 -12.88 8.64
CA ARG A 221 36.91 -13.60 7.37
C ARG A 221 35.53 -13.54 6.72
N GLU A 222 34.49 -13.88 7.48
CA GLU A 222 33.11 -13.84 6.97
C GLU A 222 32.69 -12.41 6.62
N ALA A 223 33.15 -11.40 7.37
CA ALA A 223 32.90 -10.01 7.04
C ALA A 223 33.54 -9.62 5.70
N ILE A 224 34.81 -10.00 5.47
CA ILE A 224 35.52 -9.75 4.21
C ILE A 224 34.78 -10.40 3.03
N GLU A 225 34.41 -11.68 3.14
CA GLU A 225 33.72 -12.43 2.08
C GLU A 225 32.41 -11.72 1.65
N GLU A 226 31.63 -11.22 2.61
CA GLU A 226 30.36 -10.54 2.33
C GLU A 226 30.57 -9.13 1.76
N PHE A 227 31.58 -8.38 2.24
CA PHE A 227 31.89 -7.07 1.66
C PHE A 227 32.46 -7.17 0.25
N GLU A 228 33.27 -8.19 -0.05
CA GLU A 228 33.74 -8.47 -1.42
C GLU A 228 32.57 -8.83 -2.34
N MET A 229 31.58 -9.59 -1.85
CA MET A 229 30.35 -9.87 -2.60
C MET A 229 29.58 -8.59 -2.96
N VAL A 230 29.47 -7.64 -2.02
CA VAL A 230 28.87 -6.31 -2.30
C VAL A 230 29.61 -5.60 -3.44
N LEU A 231 30.95 -5.61 -3.44
CA LEU A 231 31.75 -4.99 -4.50
C LEU A 231 31.67 -5.70 -5.83
N MET A 232 31.48 -7.02 -5.83
CA MET A 232 31.28 -7.78 -7.05
C MET A 232 29.92 -7.48 -7.69
N LEU A 233 28.88 -7.31 -6.87
CA LEU A 233 27.51 -7.07 -7.34
C LEU A 233 27.27 -5.60 -7.75
N ASP A 234 27.75 -4.65 -6.94
CA ASP A 234 27.51 -3.21 -7.16
C ASP A 234 28.62 -2.32 -6.57
N PRO A 235 29.79 -2.24 -7.24
CA PRO A 235 31.00 -1.58 -6.72
C PRO A 235 30.89 -0.06 -6.57
N ASP A 236 30.00 0.58 -7.32
CA ASP A 236 29.89 2.05 -7.42
C ASP A 236 28.73 2.63 -6.59
N SER A 237 27.86 1.77 -6.05
CA SER A 237 26.81 2.16 -5.11
C SER A 237 27.34 2.76 -3.81
N SER A 238 26.43 3.38 -3.04
CA SER A 238 26.75 3.85 -1.68
C SER A 238 27.24 2.69 -0.80
N LEU A 239 26.56 1.53 -0.87
CA LEU A 239 26.94 0.35 -0.10
C LEU A 239 28.28 -0.22 -0.57
N GLY A 240 28.58 -0.18 -1.87
CA GLY A 240 29.90 -0.54 -2.39
C GLY A 240 31.01 0.35 -1.84
N LYS A 241 30.80 1.66 -1.81
CA LYS A 241 31.78 2.60 -1.21
C LYS A 241 31.97 2.35 0.28
N GLU A 242 30.91 2.04 1.01
CA GLU A 242 31.00 1.69 2.44
C GLU A 242 31.70 0.34 2.66
N ALA A 243 31.43 -0.67 1.83
CA ALA A 243 32.09 -1.96 1.88
C ALA A 243 33.62 -1.82 1.68
N LYS A 244 34.07 -0.97 0.75
CA LYS A 244 35.51 -0.65 0.58
C LYS A 244 36.13 -0.13 1.88
N ARG A 245 35.46 0.79 2.58
CA ARG A 245 35.94 1.34 3.86
C ARG A 245 36.02 0.29 4.96
N TYR A 246 35.08 -0.65 5.01
CA TYR A 246 35.16 -1.76 5.97
C TYR A 246 36.33 -2.69 5.64
N LEU A 247 36.55 -3.02 4.37
CA LEU A 247 37.68 -3.85 3.94
C LEU A 247 39.03 -3.19 4.23
N GLU A 248 39.15 -1.87 4.12
CA GLU A 248 40.37 -1.13 4.51
C GLU A 248 40.67 -1.22 6.02
N ARG A 249 39.64 -1.33 6.86
CA ARG A 249 39.78 -1.46 8.32
C ARG A 249 40.08 -2.88 8.79
N LEU A 250 39.82 -3.86 7.94
CA LEU A 250 40.02 -5.30 8.20
C LEU A 250 41.38 -5.80 7.68
N LYS A 251 42.21 -4.92 7.12
CA LYS A 251 43.60 -5.17 6.73
C LYS A 251 44.56 -4.73 7.84
#